data_AF-A0A966Q9E8-F1
#
_entry.id   AF-A0A966Q9E8-F1
#
_cell.length_a   1.000
_cell.length_b   1.000
_cell.length_c   1.000
_cell.angle_alpha   90.00
_cell.angle_beta   90.00
_cell.angle_gamma   90.00
#
_symmetry.space_group_name_H-M   'P 1'
#
loop_
_entity.id
_entity.type
_entity.pdbx_description
1 polymer ?
#
loop_
_entity_poly.entity_id
_entity_poly.type
_entity_poly.pdbx_seq_one_letter_code
_entity_poly.pdbx_strand_id
1 'polypeptide(L)' 'MTPISCSSSDTKLHQGACVTLDSDDQLYQVIGIDDHHDRCWLRRWPLSRQGSEVFEISLQHVQPTQPHRP' A
#
# COMPACT_ATOMS: atom_id res chain seq x y z
N MET A 1 19.07 0.54 -27.39
CA MET A 1 18.03 1.01 -26.45
C MET A 1 17.61 -0.20 -25.63
N THR A 2 18.13 -0.34 -24.41
CA THR A 2 17.79 -1.45 -23.52
C THR A 2 16.41 -1.16 -22.88
N PRO A 3 15.42 -2.06 -22.97
CA PRO A 3 14.19 -1.88 -22.24
C PRO A 3 14.48 -1.95 -20.73
N ILE A 4 13.97 -0.99 -19.98
CA ILE A 4 13.99 -1.02 -18.53
C ILE A 4 13.03 -2.12 -18.11
N SER A 5 13.54 -3.33 -17.88
CA SER A 5 12.80 -4.37 -17.16
C SER A 5 12.63 -3.89 -15.72
N CYS A 6 11.46 -3.33 -15.42
CA CYS A 6 11.00 -3.22 -14.04
C CYS A 6 10.70 -4.65 -13.56
N SER A 7 11.66 -5.23 -12.83
CA SER A 7 11.51 -6.54 -12.20
C SER A 7 10.26 -6.54 -11.34
N SER A 8 9.25 -7.28 -11.78
CA SER A 8 8.10 -7.65 -10.95
C SER A 8 8.57 -8.56 -9.81
N SER A 9 7.78 -8.59 -8.74
CA SER A 9 7.82 -9.50 -7.58
C SER A 9 8.88 -9.23 -6.51
N ASP A 10 8.77 -8.09 -5.87
CA ASP A 10 8.71 -8.05 -4.41
C ASP A 10 7.74 -6.91 -4.08
N THR A 11 6.47 -7.21 -3.80
CA THR A 11 5.50 -6.21 -3.30
C THR A 11 5.87 -5.86 -1.87
N LYS A 12 7.08 -5.33 -1.70
CA LYS A 12 7.59 -4.86 -0.44
C LYS A 12 6.76 -3.65 -0.07
N LEU A 13 6.22 -3.67 1.14
CA LEU A 13 5.53 -2.51 1.67
C LEU A 13 6.50 -1.32 1.63
N HIS A 14 6.13 -0.26 0.93
CA HIS A 14 6.91 0.97 0.83
C HIS A 14 5.95 2.15 0.76
N GLN A 15 6.42 3.33 1.12
CA GLN A 15 5.63 4.55 0.97
C GLN A 15 5.19 4.75 -0.48
N GLY A 16 3.90 5.00 -0.69
CA GLY A 16 3.27 5.12 -2.00
C GLY A 16 2.67 3.82 -2.53
N ALA A 17 3.00 2.66 -1.95
CA ALA A 17 2.42 1.38 -2.32
C ALA A 17 0.89 1.38 -2.12
N CYS A 18 0.19 0.67 -3.00
CA CYS A 18 -1.23 0.41 -2.85
C CYS A 18 -1.43 -0.95 -2.16
N VAL A 19 -2.30 -1.00 -1.17
CA VAL A 19 -2.54 -2.17 -0.33
C VAL A 19 -4.03 -2.31 -0.04
N THR A 20 -4.45 -3.50 0.35
CA THR A 20 -5.77 -3.75 0.94
C THR A 20 -5.59 -4.09 2.42
N LEU A 21 -6.68 -4.10 3.17
CA LEU A 21 -6.68 -4.54 4.56
C LEU A 21 -7.30 -5.93 4.66
N ASP A 22 -6.99 -6.67 5.71
CA ASP A 22 -7.68 -7.93 6.02
C ASP A 22 -9.18 -7.76 6.30
N SER A 23 -9.56 -6.58 6.75
CA SER A 23 -10.90 -6.22 7.20
C SER A 23 -11.83 -5.85 6.04
N ASP A 24 -11.27 -5.45 4.89
CA ASP A 24 -12.03 -5.03 3.71
C ASP A 24 -11.19 -5.02 2.41
N ASP A 25 -11.88 -5.14 1.27
CA ASP A 25 -11.26 -5.11 -0.07
C ASP A 25 -11.02 -3.68 -0.61
N GLN A 26 -11.08 -2.63 0.22
CA GLN A 26 -10.82 -1.27 -0.23
C GLN A 26 -9.32 -1.06 -0.47
N LEU A 27 -9.02 -0.28 -1.50
CA LEU A 27 -7.66 0.17 -1.78
C LEU A 27 -7.24 1.30 -0.85
N TYR A 28 -6.03 1.18 -0.32
CA TYR A 28 -5.36 2.17 0.48
C TYR A 28 -3.97 2.45 -0.07
N GLN A 29 -3.46 3.65 0.18
CA GLN A 29 -2.10 4.03 -0.13
C GLN A 29 -1.29 4.18 1.15
N VAL A 30 -0.09 3.62 1.17
CA VAL A 30 0.86 3.76 2.27
C VAL A 30 1.45 5.17 2.27
N ILE A 31 1.33 5.87 3.39
CA ILE A 31 1.87 7.22 3.61
C ILE A 31 3.18 7.19 4.37
N GLY A 32 3.35 6.25 5.28
CA GLY A 32 4.58 6.05 6.03
C GLY A 32 4.61 4.66 6.66
N ILE A 33 5.80 4.20 7.01
CA ILE A 33 6.04 2.89 7.62
C ILE A 33 6.95 3.12 8.82
N ASP A 34 6.60 2.48 9.93
CA ASP A 34 7.42 2.37 11.12
C ASP A 34 7.61 0.88 11.44
N ASP A 35 8.66 0.32 10.85
CA ASP A 35 9.04 -1.08 11.04
C ASP A 35 9.48 -1.37 12.49
N HIS A 36 9.91 -0.34 13.24
CA HIS A 36 10.31 -0.51 14.64
C HIS A 36 9.11 -0.77 15.56
N HIS A 37 7.96 -0.20 15.23
CA HIS A 37 6.73 -0.31 16.02
C HIS A 37 5.64 -1.19 15.36
N ASP A 38 5.97 -1.89 14.27
CA ASP A 38 5.05 -2.75 13.51
C ASP A 38 3.78 -2.00 13.04
N ARG A 39 3.95 -0.73 12.64
CA ARG A 39 2.87 0.18 12.26
C ARG A 39 3.12 0.83 10.91
N CYS A 40 2.04 1.20 10.24
CA CYS A 40 2.08 2.08 9.10
C CYS A 40 0.92 3.07 9.13
N TRP A 41 1.06 4.13 8.33
CA TRP A 41 0.01 5.09 8.10
C TRP A 41 -0.53 4.95 6.70
N LEU A 42 -1.84 4.81 6.57
CA LEU A 42 -2.54 4.62 5.31
C LEU A 42 -3.54 5.75 5.08
N ARG A 43 -3.91 5.96 3.83
CA ARG A 43 -5.11 6.72 3.45
C ARG A 43 -5.91 5.96 2.40
N ARG A 44 -7.22 6.21 2.34
CA ARG A 44 -8.06 5.62 1.29
C ARG A 44 -7.60 6.05 -0.11
N TRP A 45 -7.67 5.12 -1.06
CA TRP A 45 -7.41 5.33 -2.47
C TRP A 45 -8.56 4.76 -3.32
N PRO A 46 -9.04 5.46 -4.37
CA PRO A 46 -8.60 6.78 -4.86
C PRO A 46 -8.96 7.93 -3.92
N LEU A 47 -8.26 9.05 -4.06
CA LEU A 47 -8.54 10.26 -3.28
C LEU A 47 -9.93 10.80 -3.58
N SER A 48 -10.70 11.09 -2.53
CA SER A 48 -11.93 11.86 -2.68
C SER A 48 -11.62 13.32 -3.02
N ARG A 49 -12.62 14.09 -3.46
CA ARG A 49 -12.46 15.55 -3.72
C ARG A 49 -12.00 16.34 -2.50
N GLN A 50 -12.28 15.84 -1.30
CA GLN A 50 -11.88 16.46 -0.03
C GLN A 50 -10.57 15.86 0.51
N GLY A 51 -9.91 14.98 -0.26
CA GLY A 51 -8.79 14.17 0.20
C GLY A 51 -9.25 12.90 0.91
N SER A 52 -8.35 12.28 1.66
CA SER A 52 -8.66 11.10 2.46
C SER A 52 -7.83 11.16 3.73
N GLU A 53 -8.48 10.89 4.86
CA GLU A 53 -7.83 10.91 6.16
C GLU A 53 -6.73 9.86 6.22
N VAL A 54 -5.65 10.24 6.93
CA VAL A 54 -4.55 9.34 7.21
C VAL A 54 -4.82 8.70 8.57
N PHE A 55 -4.75 7.37 8.64
CA PHE A 55 -4.92 6.62 9.87
C PHE A 55 -3.77 5.65 10.08
N GLU A 56 -3.52 5.30 11.34
CA GLU A 56 -2.50 4.33 11.74
C GLU A 56 -3.10 2.93 11.81
N ILE A 57 -2.35 1.92 11.37
CA ILE A 57 -2.71 0.51 11.50
C ILE A 57 -1.46 -0.36 11.67
N SER A 58 -1.63 -1.54 12.29
CA SER A 58 -0.56 -2.54 12.35
C SER A 58 -0.25 -3.09 10.95
N LEU A 59 1.04 -3.33 10.68
CA LEU A 59 1.50 -3.97 9.45
C LEU A 59 0.89 -5.35 9.23
N GLN A 60 0.47 -6.03 10.31
CA GLN A 60 -0.13 -7.37 10.25
C GLN A 60 -1.48 -7.39 9.55
N HIS A 61 -2.20 -6.26 9.52
CA HIS A 61 -3.49 -6.15 8.84
C HIS A 61 -3.36 -5.70 7.38
N VAL A 62 -2.14 -5.43 6.91
CA VAL A 62 -1.89 -4.90 5.57
C VAL A 62 -1.57 -6.02 4.60
N GLN A 63 -2.34 -6.11 3.53
CA GLN A 63 -2.12 -7.07 2.45
C GLN A 63 -1.55 -6.37 1.21
N PRO A 64 -0.38 -6.80 0.70
CA PRO A 64 0.15 -6.27 -0.54
C PRO A 64 -0.83 -6.57 -1.67
N THR A 65 -1.22 -5.55 -2.45
CA THR A 65 -2.02 -5.81 -3.65
C THR A 65 -1.14 -6.53 -4.66
N GLN A 66 -1.43 -7.82 -4.89
CA GLN A 66 -0.79 -8.51 -6.01
C GLN A 66 -1.28 -7.87 -7.30
N PRO A 67 -0.39 -7.40 -8.19
CA PRO A 67 -0.81 -7.09 -9.54
C PRO A 67 -1.23 -8.42 -10.18
N HIS A 68 -2.54 -8.61 -10.38
CA HIS A 68 -3.06 -9.68 -11.24
C HIS A 68 -2.45 -9.49 -12.62
N ARG A 69 -1.42 -10.27 -12.92
CA ARG A 69 -0.84 -10.37 -14.27
C ARG A 69 -1.70 -11.40 -15.03
N PRO A 70 -2.37 -11.03 -16.14
CA PRO A 70 -3.06 -11.98 -17.00
C PRO A 70 -2.08 -12.89 -17.76
#